data_AF-A0A924H4E3-F1
#
_entry.id   AF-A0A924H4E3-F1
#
_cell.length_a   1.000
_cell.length_b   1.000
_cell.length_c   1.000
_cell.angle_alpha   90.00
_cell.angle_beta   90.00
_cell.angle_gamma   90.00
#
_symmetry.space_group_name_H-M   'P 1'
#
loop_
_entity.id
_entity.type
_entity.pdbx_description
1 polymer ?
#
loop_
_entity_poly.entity_id
_entity_poly.type
_entity_poly.pdbx_seq_one_letter_code
_entity_poly.pdbx_strand_id
1 'polypeptide(L)' 'MQPAANATVFIVDDDASVREALAWLLRSRHLLSESYARAEEFHAKRDRIDLSQPCCLLL' A
#
# COMPACT_ATOMS: atom_id res chain seq x y z
N MET A 1 -16.20 12.08 -9.55
CA MET A 1 -15.36 11.80 -8.38
C MET A 1 -13.93 12.11 -8.77
N GLN A 2 -13.31 13.11 -8.16
CA GLN A 2 -11.93 13.48 -8.45
C GLN A 2 -11.03 12.37 -7.89
N PRO A 3 -10.12 11.78 -8.67
CA PRO A 3 -9.20 10.79 -8.14
C PRO A 3 -8.42 11.43 -6.99
N ALA A 4 -8.35 10.74 -5.85
CA ALA A 4 -7.54 11.17 -4.73
C ALA A 4 -6.08 11.23 -5.22
N ALA A 5 -5.60 12.45 -5.51
CA ALA A 5 -4.36 12.65 -6.26
C ALA A 5 -3.12 12.03 -5.58
N ASN A 6 -3.20 11.70 -4.29
CA ASN A 6 -2.12 11.18 -3.48
C ASN A 6 -2.54 9.98 -2.59
N ALA A 7 -3.46 9.14 -3.04
CA ALA A 7 -3.84 7.96 -2.25
C ALA A 7 -2.77 6.86 -2.34
N THR A 8 -2.34 6.34 -1.19
CA THR A 8 -1.36 5.24 -1.10
C THR A 8 -1.98 4.00 -0.46
N VAL A 9 -1.80 2.85 -1.09
CA VAL A 9 -2.20 1.55 -0.55
C VAL A 9 -0.97 0.82 -0.01
N PHE A 10 -0.99 0.46 1.25
CA PHE A 10 0.06 -0.34 1.89
C PHE A 10 -0.35 -1.80 1.88
N ILE A 11 0.51 -2.69 1.34
CA ILE A 11 0.27 -4.13 1.27
C ILE A 11 1.22 -4.81 2.24
N VAL A 12 0.70 -5.60 3.17
CA VAL A 12 1.50 -6.41 4.09
C VAL A 12 1.07 -7.86 3.94
N ASP A 13 1.93 -8.67 3.34
CA ASP A 13 1.65 -10.09 3.09
C ASP A 13 2.98 -10.84 3.08
N ASP A 14 3.08 -12.05 3.65
CA ASP A 14 4.32 -12.80 3.69
C ASP A 14 4.65 -13.49 2.36
N ASP A 15 3.66 -13.71 1.50
CA ASP A 15 3.81 -14.29 0.16
C ASP A 15 4.17 -13.24 -0.89
N ALA A 16 5.34 -13.43 -1.54
CA ALA A 16 5.82 -12.52 -2.57
C ALA A 16 4.90 -12.46 -3.81
N SER A 17 4.29 -13.58 -4.18
CA SER A 17 3.41 -13.66 -5.34
C SER A 17 2.10 -12.89 -5.12
N VAL A 18 1.57 -12.92 -3.89
CA VAL A 18 0.37 -12.14 -3.51
C VAL A 18 0.68 -10.65 -3.55
N ARG A 19 1.81 -10.21 -2.97
CA ARG A 19 2.24 -8.81 -3.03
C ARG A 19 2.40 -8.31 -4.47
N GLU A 20 2.99 -9.13 -5.35
CA GLU A 20 3.18 -8.78 -6.75
C GLU A 20 1.85 -8.66 -7.51
N ALA A 21 0.94 -9.61 -7.32
CA ALA A 21 -0.38 -9.61 -7.94
C ALA A 21 -1.23 -8.41 -7.49
N LEU A 22 -1.25 -8.10 -6.19
CA LEU A 22 -1.95 -6.94 -5.64
C LEU A 22 -1.36 -5.63 -6.13
N ALA A 23 -0.04 -5.48 -6.11
CA ALA A 23 0.63 -4.30 -6.64
C ALA A 23 0.32 -4.12 -8.14
N TRP A 24 0.29 -5.20 -8.92
CA TRP A 24 -0.09 -5.16 -10.33
C TRP A 24 -1.55 -4.71 -10.54
N LEU A 25 -2.47 -5.24 -9.73
CA LEU A 25 -3.88 -4.85 -9.77
C LEU A 25 -4.07 -3.35 -9.48
N LEU A 26 -3.35 -2.81 -8.49
CA LEU A 26 -3.42 -1.40 -8.12
C LEU A 26 -2.80 -0.49 -9.18
N ARG A 27 -1.65 -0.89 -9.76
CA ARG A 27 -1.05 -0.19 -10.90
C ARG A 27 -1.99 -0.10 -12.10
N SER A 28 -2.76 -1.14 -12.40
CA SER A 28 -3.75 -1.12 -13.50
C SER A 28 -4.83 -0.03 -13.34
N ARG A 29 -5.02 0.46 -12.11
CA ARG A 29 -5.98 1.52 -11.73
C ARG A 29 -5.31 2.85 -11.41
N HIS A 30 -4.00 2.99 -11.68
CA HIS A 30 -3.21 4.17 -11.35
C HIS A 30 -3.20 4.51 -9.85
N LEU A 31 -3.30 3.49 -8.98
CA LEU A 31 -3.16 3.65 -7.53
C LEU A 31 -1.72 3.41 -7.12
N LEU A 32 -1.18 4.29 -6.27
CA LEU A 32 0.12 4.12 -5.67
C LEU A 32 0.05 3.00 -4.61
N SER A 33 1.07 2.14 -4.59
CA SER A 33 1.14 1.05 -3.63
C SER A 33 2.56 0.81 -3.12
N GLU A 34 2.69 0.56 -1.82
CA GLU A 34 3.92 0.12 -1.17
C GLU A 34 3.71 -1.26 -0.55
N SER A 35 4.68 -2.17 -0.69
CA SER A 35 4.56 -3.55 -0.24
C SER A 35 5.62 -3.91 0.80
N TYR A 36 5.20 -4.67 1.80
CA TYR A 36 5.98 -5.06 2.98
C TYR A 36 5.83 -6.56 3.19
N ALA A 37 6.94 -7.25 3.48
CA ALA A 37 6.89 -8.70 3.68
C ALA A 37 6.36 -9.08 5.07
N ARG A 38 6.46 -8.16 6.04
CA ARG A 38 6.03 -8.38 7.43
C ARG A 38 5.45 -7.13 8.08
N ALA A 39 4.63 -7.35 9.09
CA ALA A 39 3.98 -6.28 9.86
C ALA A 39 5.01 -5.38 10.57
N GLU A 40 6.15 -5.92 11.00
CA GLU A 40 7.20 -5.15 11.68
C GLU A 40 7.86 -4.13 10.74
N GLU A 41 8.06 -4.50 9.47
CA GLU A 41 8.63 -3.60 8.46
C GLU A 41 7.70 -2.41 8.21
N PHE A 42 6.40 -2.69 8.09
CA PHE A 42 5.37 -1.66 7.97
C PHE A 42 5.31 -0.79 9.24
N HIS A 43 5.29 -1.41 10.42
CA HIS A 43 5.20 -0.69 11.70
C HIS A 43 6.40 0.24 11.91
N ALA A 44 7.61 -0.15 11.51
CA ALA A 44 8.80 0.70 11.57
C ALA A 44 8.71 1.94 10.66
N LYS A 45 7.85 1.92 9.64
CA LYS A 45 7.62 3.02 8.71
C LYS A 45 6.36 3.84 9.03
N ARG A 46 5.48 3.32 9.90
CA ARG A 46 4.18 3.93 10.26
C ARG A 46 4.28 5.42 10.59
N ASP A 47 5.28 5.82 11.37
CA ASP A 47 5.42 7.21 11.82
C ASP A 47 5.81 8.18 10.68
N ARG A 48 6.17 7.67 9.50
CA ARG A 48 6.44 8.43 8.28
C ARG A 48 5.23 8.50 7.34
N ILE A 49 4.16 7.77 7.64
CA ILE A 49 2.94 7.76 6.84
C ILE A 49 2.12 8.99 7.21
N ASP A 50 1.86 9.84 6.22
CA ASP A 50 0.96 10.98 6.38
C ASP A 50 -0.50 10.51 6.34
N LEU A 51 -1.08 10.27 7.53
CA LEU A 51 -2.48 9.87 7.69
C LEU A 51 -3.49 10.98 7.33
N SER A 52 -3.04 12.20 7.01
CA SER A 52 -3.91 13.24 6.46
C SER A 52 -4.22 13.01 4.97
N GLN A 53 -3.40 12.20 4.28
CA GLN A 53 -3.69 11.73 2.93
C GLN A 53 -4.53 10.44 2.98
N PRO A 54 -5.37 10.19 1.95
CA PRO A 54 -6.12 8.95 1.87
C PRO A 54 -5.17 7.74 1.81
N CYS A 55 -5.29 6.82 2.77
CA CYS A 55 -4.51 5.59 2.77
C CYS A 55 -5.38 4.37 3.07
N CYS A 56 -4.96 3.21 2.55
CA CYS A 56 -5.58 1.92 2.82
C CYS A 56 -4.50 0.90 3.18
N LEU A 57 -4.76 0.05 4.16
CA LEU A 57 -3.91 -1.09 4.50
C LEU A 57 -4.58 -2.38 4.03
N LEU A 58 -3.86 -3.17 3.24
CA LEU A 58 -4.23 -4.51 2.81
C LEU A 58 -3.36 -5.52 3.57
N LEU A 59 -4.01 -6.48 4.21
CA LEU A 59 -3.43 -7.57 5.01
C LEU A 59 -3.77 -8.92 4.36
#